data_AF-A0A9P6XSF2-F1
#
_entry.id   AF-A0A9P6XSF2-F1
#
_cell.length_a   1.000
_cell.length_b   1.000
_cell.length_c   1.000
_cell.angle_alpha   90.00
_cell.angle_beta   90.00
_cell.angle_gamma   90.00
#
_symmetry.space_group_name_H-M   'P 1'
#
loop_
_entity.id
_entity.type
_entity.pdbx_description
1 polymer ?
#
loop_
_entity_poly.entity_id
_entity_poly.type
_entity_poly.pdbx_seq_one_letter_code
_entity_poly.pdbx_strand_id
1 'polypeptide(L)'
;MLQQKHISERLDGSEKSKVLGLANEMHRRPQQNNHKKTISTALEKLQLLHFRKLKFSSKLFFDQNDKKLVRSLRAKFGQDAVLFFGDWSAPNVKYQESTRSKGLIRMLKNGFVVYLINEYKTSSHCPTCENGLEKFKTVPNPHPY
;
A
#
# COMPACT_ATOMS: atom_id res chain seq x y z
N MET A 1 5.21 -6.04 -21.70
CA MET A 1 3.78 -5.70 -21.53
C MET A 1 2.84 -6.85 -21.87
N LEU A 2 2.93 -7.42 -23.07
CA LEU A 2 2.11 -8.55 -23.56
C LEU A 2 2.51 -9.93 -23.02
N GLN A 3 3.58 -9.99 -22.21
CA GLN A 3 4.10 -11.22 -21.61
C GLN A 3 3.52 -11.51 -20.22
N GLN A 4 2.66 -10.64 -19.68
CA GLN A 4 2.00 -10.92 -18.41
C GLN A 4 1.02 -12.09 -18.60
N LYS A 5 1.05 -13.07 -17.69
CA LYS A 5 0.32 -14.35 -17.81
C LYS A 5 -1.18 -14.16 -18.10
N HIS A 6 -1.84 -13.27 -17.35
CA HIS A 6 -3.26 -12.93 -17.54
C HIS A 6 -3.58 -12.20 -18.86
N ILE A 7 -2.58 -11.63 -19.53
CA ILE A 7 -2.71 -10.97 -20.84
C ILE A 7 -2.50 -12.01 -21.94
N SER A 8 -1.54 -12.93 -21.77
CA SER A 8 -1.32 -14.02 -22.73
C SER A 8 -2.45 -15.06 -22.77
N GLU A 9 -3.15 -15.28 -21.65
CA GLU A 9 -4.30 -16.19 -21.59
C GLU A 9 -5.55 -15.61 -22.28
N ARG A 10 -5.64 -14.29 -22.45
CA ARG A 10 -6.80 -13.59 -23.04
C ARG A 10 -6.61 -13.19 -24.50
N LEU A 11 -5.42 -13.38 -25.05
CA LEU A 11 -5.04 -12.96 -26.38
C LEU A 11 -4.79 -14.18 -27.25
N ASP A 12 -5.55 -14.32 -28.33
CA ASP A 12 -5.21 -15.26 -29.40
C ASP A 12 -3.83 -14.92 -29.97
N GLY A 13 -3.05 -15.96 -30.29
CA GLY A 13 -1.68 -15.81 -30.80
C GLY A 13 -1.57 -14.89 -32.03
N SER A 14 -2.64 -14.85 -32.85
CA SER A 14 -2.78 -13.98 -34.03
C SER A 14 -2.94 -12.49 -33.66
N GLU A 15 -3.75 -12.17 -32.65
CA GLU A 15 -3.90 -10.79 -32.16
C GLU A 15 -2.61 -10.31 -31.49
N LYS A 16 -1.94 -11.20 -30.76
CA LYS A 16 -0.67 -10.90 -30.08
C LYS A 16 0.45 -10.55 -31.07
N SER A 17 0.55 -11.29 -32.19
CA SER A 17 1.56 -11.01 -33.23
C SER A 17 1.29 -9.69 -33.94
N LYS A 18 0.02 -9.36 -34.22
CA LYS A 18 -0.40 -8.07 -34.80
C LYS A 18 -0.05 -6.90 -33.89
N VAL A 19 -0.36 -6.98 -32.59
CA VAL A 19 -0.04 -5.91 -31.63
C VAL A 19 1.48 -5.75 -31.45
N LEU A 20 2.24 -6.85 -31.45
CA LEU A 20 3.71 -6.82 -31.42
C LEU A 20 4.30 -6.19 -32.69
N GLY A 21 3.77 -6.55 -33.85
CA GLY A 21 4.17 -5.97 -35.14
C GLY A 21 3.96 -4.45 -35.16
N LEU A 22 2.75 -4.01 -34.80
CA LEU A 22 2.41 -2.58 -34.71
C LEU A 22 3.24 -1.84 -33.66
N ALA A 23 3.55 -2.45 -32.52
CA ALA A 23 4.40 -1.84 -31.49
C ALA A 23 5.86 -1.67 -31.96
N ASN A 24 6.40 -2.66 -32.67
CA ASN A 24 7.74 -2.59 -33.26
C ASN A 24 7.81 -1.53 -34.38
N GLU A 25 6.75 -1.42 -35.18
CA GLU A 25 6.63 -0.44 -36.24
C GLU A 25 6.53 0.99 -35.69
N MET A 26 5.80 1.19 -34.59
CA MET A 26 5.78 2.47 -33.86
C MET A 26 7.13 2.83 -33.24
N HIS A 27 7.89 1.85 -32.74
CA HIS A 27 9.22 2.09 -32.20
C HIS A 27 10.19 2.57 -33.30
N ARG A 28 10.04 2.06 -34.53
CA ARG A 28 10.80 2.49 -35.70
C ARG A 28 10.31 3.81 -36.32
N ARG A 29 9.01 4.12 -36.24
CA ARG A 29 8.40 5.30 -36.87
C ARG A 29 7.37 5.99 -35.94
N PRO A 30 7.83 6.90 -35.04
CA PRO A 30 6.96 7.49 -34.02
C PRO A 30 5.94 8.53 -34.52
N GLN A 31 6.05 8.98 -35.78
CA GLN A 31 5.31 10.12 -36.34
C GLN A 31 3.91 9.79 -36.91
N GLN A 32 3.53 8.51 -37.07
CA GLN A 32 2.24 8.16 -37.69
C GLN A 32 1.09 8.01 -36.68
N ASN A 33 0.19 8.99 -36.64
CA ASN A 33 -0.99 9.01 -35.74
C ASN A 33 -1.97 7.86 -35.95
N ASN A 34 -2.03 7.27 -37.16
CA ASN A 34 -2.95 6.16 -37.46
C ASN A 34 -2.61 4.90 -36.65
N HIS A 35 -1.33 4.60 -36.42
CA HIS A 35 -0.92 3.39 -35.70
C HIS A 35 -1.30 3.46 -34.21
N LYS A 36 -1.25 4.66 -33.61
CA LYS A 36 -1.70 4.91 -32.24
C LYS A 36 -3.19 4.62 -32.07
N LYS A 37 -4.03 5.05 -33.02
CA LYS A 37 -5.48 4.76 -33.02
C LYS A 37 -5.73 3.27 -33.12
N THR A 38 -5.12 2.58 -34.09
CA THR A 38 -5.32 1.14 -34.32
C THR A 38 -4.93 0.31 -33.09
N ILE A 39 -3.80 0.64 -32.45
CA ILE A 39 -3.37 -0.03 -31.20
C ILE A 39 -4.34 0.28 -30.05
N SER A 40 -4.78 1.53 -29.89
CA SER A 40 -5.74 1.90 -28.85
C SER A 40 -7.03 1.11 -28.99
N THR A 41 -7.58 1.01 -30.20
CA THR A 41 -8.80 0.24 -30.48
C THR A 41 -8.61 -1.26 -30.22
N ALA A 42 -7.46 -1.84 -30.61
CA ALA A 42 -7.15 -3.24 -30.32
C ALA A 42 -7.00 -3.49 -28.81
N LEU A 43 -6.34 -2.59 -28.09
CA LEU A 43 -6.18 -2.69 -26.63
C LEU A 43 -7.46 -2.41 -25.84
N GLU A 44 -8.38 -1.60 -26.38
CA GLU A 44 -9.73 -1.38 -25.85
C GLU A 44 -10.59 -2.64 -25.94
N LYS A 45 -10.56 -3.35 -27.08
CA LYS A 45 -11.25 -4.65 -27.23
C LYS A 45 -10.82 -5.66 -26.16
N LEU A 46 -9.55 -5.61 -25.75
CA LEU A 46 -8.97 -6.48 -24.72
C LEU A 46 -9.21 -5.96 -23.29
N GLN A 47 -9.90 -4.83 -23.12
CA GLN A 47 -10.15 -4.10 -21.87
C GLN A 47 -8.88 -3.71 -21.07
N LEU A 48 -7.68 -3.90 -21.64
CA LEU A 48 -6.41 -3.71 -20.93
C LEU A 48 -6.18 -2.26 -20.53
N LEU A 49 -6.57 -1.31 -21.39
CA LEU A 49 -6.48 0.12 -21.08
C LEU A 49 -7.44 0.51 -19.97
N HIS A 50 -8.63 -0.08 -19.92
CA HIS A 50 -9.63 0.22 -18.91
C HIS A 50 -9.16 -0.21 -17.51
N PHE A 51 -8.67 -1.43 -17.36
CA PHE A 51 -8.13 -1.90 -16.07
C PHE A 51 -6.91 -1.09 -15.60
N ARG A 52 -6.05 -0.66 -16.52
CA ARG A 52 -4.91 0.19 -16.18
C ARG A 52 -5.33 1.58 -15.77
N LYS A 53 -6.30 2.16 -16.47
CA LYS A 53 -6.88 3.46 -16.12
C LYS A 53 -7.45 3.40 -14.71
N LEU A 54 -8.19 2.34 -14.37
CA LEU A 54 -8.71 2.12 -13.01
C LEU A 54 -7.61 1.95 -11.95
N LYS A 55 -6.57 1.15 -12.23
CA LYS A 55 -5.43 1.00 -11.30
C LYS A 55 -4.67 2.30 -11.10
N PHE A 56 -4.46 3.05 -12.18
CA PHE A 56 -3.80 4.34 -12.13
C PHE A 56 -4.64 5.37 -11.37
N SER A 57 -5.94 5.47 -11.66
CA SER A 57 -6.84 6.38 -10.95
C SER A 57 -6.91 6.03 -9.47
N SER A 58 -7.02 4.75 -9.13
CA SER A 58 -7.01 4.28 -7.73
C SER A 58 -5.74 4.73 -7.01
N LYS A 59 -4.55 4.48 -7.60
CA LYS A 59 -3.28 4.91 -7.01
C LYS A 59 -3.21 6.43 -6.83
N LEU A 60 -3.64 7.18 -7.84
CA LEU A 60 -3.67 8.64 -7.82
C LEU A 60 -4.58 9.18 -6.70
N PHE A 61 -5.77 8.59 -6.52
CA PHE A 61 -6.68 8.96 -5.44
C PHE A 61 -6.13 8.61 -4.06
N PHE A 62 -5.47 7.45 -3.91
CA PHE A 62 -4.78 7.12 -2.65
C PHE A 62 -3.70 8.15 -2.33
N ASP A 63 -2.84 8.49 -3.29
CA ASP A 63 -1.77 9.47 -3.06
C ASP A 63 -2.32 10.88 -2.74
N GLN A 64 -3.45 11.27 -3.34
CA GLN A 64 -4.13 12.52 -3.01
C GLN A 64 -4.72 12.51 -1.59
N ASN A 65 -5.37 11.41 -1.19
CA ASN A 65 -5.92 11.26 0.15
C ASN A 65 -4.83 11.26 1.22
N ASP A 66 -3.72 10.55 0.98
CA ASP A 66 -2.54 10.53 1.85
C ASP A 66 -1.99 11.95 2.09
N LYS A 67 -1.81 12.72 1.00
CA LYS A 67 -1.39 14.13 1.09
C LYS A 67 -2.39 15.00 1.84
N LYS A 68 -3.69 14.79 1.61
CA LYS A 68 -4.76 15.53 2.29
C LYS A 68 -4.75 15.26 3.80
N LEU A 69 -4.51 14.01 4.20
CA LEU A 69 -4.38 13.63 5.60
C LEU A 69 -3.15 14.25 6.26
N VAL A 70 -1.99 14.21 5.61
CA VAL A 70 -0.78 14.88 6.13
C VAL A 70 -1.01 16.38 6.29
N ARG A 71 -1.67 17.02 5.32
CA ARG A 71 -2.01 18.45 5.40
C ARG A 71 -2.99 18.76 6.53
N SER A 72 -4.01 17.94 6.74
CA SER A 72 -4.99 18.16 7.81
C SER A 72 -4.37 17.95 9.19
N LEU A 73 -3.47 16.97 9.34
CA LEU A 73 -2.69 16.79 10.56
C LEU A 73 -1.79 18.01 10.84
N ARG A 74 -1.12 18.52 9.81
CA ARG A 74 -0.24 19.69 9.96
C ARG A 74 -1.03 20.94 10.34
N ALA A 75 -2.22 21.11 9.77
CA ALA A 75 -3.10 22.21 10.12
C ALA A 75 -3.61 22.15 11.56
N LYS A 76 -3.78 20.94 12.13
CA LYS A 76 -4.26 20.75 13.51
C LYS A 76 -3.15 20.83 14.56
N PHE A 77 -2.00 20.21 14.28
CA PHE A 77 -0.93 20.01 15.27
C PHE A 77 0.29 20.92 15.05
N GLY A 78 0.32 21.68 13.94
CA GLY A 78 1.45 22.54 13.59
C GLY A 78 2.49 21.86 12.70
N GLN A 79 3.46 22.66 12.23
CA GLN A 79 4.53 22.20 11.34
C GLN A 79 5.58 21.32 12.04
N ASP A 80 5.83 21.61 13.33
CA ASP A 80 6.91 21.02 14.12
C ASP A 80 6.46 19.78 14.91
N ALA A 81 5.26 19.26 14.63
CA ALA A 81 4.73 18.11 15.33
C ALA A 81 5.60 16.86 15.07
N VAL A 82 5.93 16.16 16.15
CA VAL A 82 6.63 14.86 16.12
C VAL A 82 5.62 13.77 16.42
N LEU A 83 5.61 12.72 15.62
CA LEU A 83 4.70 11.59 15.79
C LEU A 83 5.42 10.39 16.39
N PHE A 84 4.82 9.81 17.43
CA PHE A 84 5.27 8.57 18.05
C PHE A 84 4.25 7.47 17.73
N PHE A 85 4.72 6.34 17.22
CA PHE A 85 3.90 5.16 16.93
C PHE A 85 4.53 3.89 17.47
N GLY A 86 3.71 2.90 17.79
CA GLY A 86 4.14 1.52 17.90
C GLY A 86 4.58 0.94 16.57
N ASP A 87 5.54 0.00 16.59
CA ASP A 87 5.93 -0.74 15.39
C ASP A 87 4.92 -1.83 15.00
N TRP A 88 4.06 -2.28 15.90
CA TRP A 88 2.98 -3.23 15.63
C TRP A 88 1.60 -2.60 15.81
N SER A 89 0.64 -2.95 14.96
CA SER A 89 -0.76 -2.61 15.21
C SER A 89 -1.51 -3.80 15.76
N ALA A 90 -2.41 -3.54 16.71
CA ALA A 90 -3.36 -4.52 17.20
C ALA A 90 -4.17 -5.10 16.04
N PRO A 91 -4.40 -6.42 16.01
CA PRO A 91 -5.29 -7.03 15.04
C PRO A 91 -6.73 -6.56 15.26
N ASN A 92 -7.44 -6.23 14.18
CA ASN A 92 -8.86 -5.88 14.24
C ASN A 92 -9.77 -7.10 14.42
N VAL A 93 -9.23 -8.31 14.22
CA VAL A 93 -9.96 -9.58 14.29
C VAL A 93 -9.28 -10.48 15.32
N LYS A 94 -10.08 -11.16 16.14
CA LYS A 94 -9.58 -12.11 17.14
C LYS A 94 -8.76 -13.21 16.46
N TYR A 95 -7.62 -13.56 17.04
CA TYR A 95 -6.67 -14.58 16.54
C TYR A 95 -5.94 -14.25 15.22
N GLN A 96 -6.02 -13.01 14.74
CA GLN A 96 -5.15 -12.54 13.66
C GLN A 96 -3.81 -12.10 14.24
N GLU A 97 -2.71 -12.41 13.57
CA GLU A 97 -1.41 -11.86 13.94
C GLU A 97 -1.39 -10.33 13.78
N SER A 98 -0.67 -9.66 14.69
CA SER A 98 -0.44 -8.23 14.57
C SER A 98 0.30 -7.93 13.27
N THR A 99 -0.14 -6.91 12.55
CA THR A 99 0.48 -6.50 11.29
C THR A 99 1.27 -5.23 11.51
N ARG A 100 2.47 -5.16 10.95
CA ARG A 100 3.25 -3.92 10.97
C ARG A 100 2.60 -2.87 10.07
N SER A 101 2.29 -1.69 10.60
CA SER A 101 1.62 -0.60 9.85
C SER A 101 2.53 0.13 8.86
N LYS A 102 3.29 -0.62 8.04
CA LYS A 102 4.32 -0.10 7.12
C LYS A 102 3.79 0.98 6.17
N GLY A 103 2.57 0.79 5.65
CA GLY A 103 1.94 1.73 4.72
C GLY A 103 1.69 3.09 5.37
N LEU A 104 1.02 3.10 6.53
CA LEU A 104 0.73 4.31 7.30
C LEU A 104 2.01 5.02 7.74
N ILE A 105 2.98 4.28 8.27
CA ILE A 105 4.26 4.83 8.72
C ILE A 105 4.99 5.49 7.55
N ARG A 106 5.04 4.83 6.38
CA ARG A 106 5.66 5.39 5.17
C ARG A 106 4.96 6.67 4.71
N MET A 107 3.63 6.69 4.77
CA MET A 107 2.84 7.87 4.41
C MET A 107 3.16 9.06 5.34
N LEU A 108 3.16 8.85 6.66
CA LEU A 108 3.38 9.92 7.65
C LEU A 108 4.80 10.46 7.63
N LYS A 109 5.80 9.61 7.36
CA LYS A 109 7.21 10.01 7.21
C LYS A 109 7.45 11.03 6.08
N ASN A 110 6.54 11.14 5.11
CA ASN A 110 6.64 12.15 4.06
C ASN A 110 6.35 13.58 4.54
N GLY A 111 5.77 13.76 5.73
CA GLY A 111 5.36 15.08 6.23
C GLY A 111 5.72 15.40 7.66
N PHE A 112 6.16 14.42 8.45
CA PHE A 112 6.47 14.53 9.87
C PHE A 112 7.71 13.71 10.23
N VAL A 113 8.37 14.09 11.32
CA VAL A 113 9.35 13.22 11.99
C VAL A 113 8.56 12.15 12.74
N VAL A 114 8.81 10.88 12.41
CA VAL A 114 8.11 9.73 12.99
C VAL A 114 9.10 8.85 13.74
N TYR A 115 8.93 8.72 15.05
CA TYR A 115 9.63 7.74 15.88
C TYR A 115 8.76 6.51 16.09
N LEU A 116 9.40 5.34 15.99
CA LEU A 116 8.77 4.06 16.24
C LEU A 116 9.26 3.52 17.57
N ILE A 117 8.34 3.26 18.48
CA ILE A 117 8.57 2.56 19.72
C ILE A 117 8.59 1.07 19.38
N ASN A 118 9.65 0.38 19.80
CA ASN A 118 9.73 -1.06 19.68
C ASN A 118 8.85 -1.70 20.75
N GLU A 119 7.74 -2.31 20.34
CA GLU A 119 6.82 -2.98 21.24
C GLU A 119 7.24 -4.41 21.56
N TYR A 120 8.36 -4.88 21.03
CA TYR A 120 8.89 -6.20 21.35
C TYR A 120 9.05 -6.37 22.86
N LYS A 121 8.38 -7.38 23.43
CA LYS A 121 8.37 -7.73 24.86
C LYS A 121 7.73 -6.72 25.81
N THR A 122 7.04 -5.67 25.34
CA THR A 122 6.38 -4.69 26.23
C THR A 122 5.33 -5.33 27.16
N SER A 123 4.65 -6.39 26.72
CA SER A 123 3.70 -7.15 27.55
C SER A 123 4.36 -8.19 28.47
N SER A 124 5.66 -8.44 28.30
CA SER A 124 6.36 -9.56 28.92
C SER A 124 7.46 -9.11 29.88
N HIS A 125 7.92 -7.86 29.83
CA HIS A 125 9.01 -7.35 30.66
C HIS A 125 8.62 -6.01 31.31
N CYS A 126 9.02 -5.80 32.55
CA CYS A 126 8.82 -4.54 33.24
C CYS A 126 9.80 -3.48 32.71
N PRO A 127 9.35 -2.27 32.35
CA PRO A 127 10.24 -1.23 31.82
C PRO A 127 11.21 -0.67 32.87
N THR A 128 10.93 -0.84 34.16
CA THR A 128 11.77 -0.30 35.25
C THR A 128 12.82 -1.30 35.73
N CYS A 129 12.46 -2.57 35.85
CA CYS A 129 13.34 -3.60 36.41
C CYS A 129 13.78 -4.66 35.39
N GLU A 130 13.32 -4.58 34.14
CA GLU A 130 13.65 -5.48 33.02
C GLU A 130 13.31 -6.97 33.23
N ASN A 131 12.75 -7.32 34.39
CA ASN A 131 12.34 -8.67 34.71
C ASN A 131 11.08 -9.08 33.96
N GLY A 132 10.94 -10.39 33.74
CA GLY A 132 9.76 -10.98 33.15
C GLY A 132 8.51 -10.70 33.99
N LEU A 133 7.43 -10.29 33.33
CA LEU A 133 6.12 -10.13 33.93
C LEU A 133 5.44 -11.48 34.05
N GLU A 134 4.76 -11.70 35.17
CA GLU A 134 3.87 -12.85 35.31
C GLU A 134 2.61 -12.67 34.45
N LYS A 135 2.12 -13.76 33.86
CA LYS A 135 0.93 -13.73 32.98
C LYS A 135 -0.33 -13.29 33.72
N PHE A 136 -0.41 -13.61 35.01
CA PHE A 136 -1.56 -13.32 35.85
C PHE A 136 -1.12 -12.41 36.98
N LYS A 137 -1.86 -11.31 37.17
CA LYS A 137 -1.70 -10.49 38.35
C LYS A 137 -2.33 -11.21 39.53
N THR A 138 -1.54 -11.58 40.52
CA THR A 138 -2.07 -12.02 41.81
C THR A 138 -2.68 -10.79 42.50
N VAL A 139 -4.01 -10.75 42.55
CA VAL A 139 -4.75 -9.71 43.26
C VAL A 139 -5.33 -10.35 44.52
N PRO A 140 -5.18 -9.73 45.71
CA PRO A 140 -5.83 -10.23 46.91
C PRO A 140 -7.34 -10.29 46.66
N ASN A 141 -7.99 -11.38 47.08
CA ASN A 141 -9.43 -11.51 46.95
C ASN A 141 -10.10 -10.33 47.71
N PRO A 142 -10.87 -9.46 47.03
CA PRO A 142 -11.52 -8.33 47.70
C PRO A 142 -12.51 -8.78 48.78
N HIS A 143 -12.97 -10.04 48.75
CA HIS A 143 -13.78 -10.65 49.80
C HIS A 143 -13.12 -11.93 50.33
N PRO A 144 -12.26 -11.84 51.36
CA PRO A 144 -11.48 -12.98 51.85
C PRO A 144 -12.27 -14.03 52.66
N TYR A 145 -13.59 -14.13 52.51
CA TYR A 145 -14.48 -15.05 53.23
C TYR A 145 -15.73 -15.40 52.43
#